data_AF-A0A8I6XHQ0-F1
#
_entry.id   AF-A0A8I6XHQ0-F1
#
_cell.length_a   1.000
_cell.length_b   1.000
_cell.length_c   1.000
_cell.angle_alpha   90.00
_cell.angle_beta   90.00
_cell.angle_gamma   90.00
#
_symmetry.space_group_name_H-M   'P 1'
#
loop_
_entity.id
_entity.type
_entity.pdbx_description
1 polymer ?
#
loop_
_entity_poly.entity_id
_entity_poly.type
_entity_poly.pdbx_seq_one_letter_code
_entity_poly.pdbx_strand_id
1 'polypeptide(L)'
;MSKPVKIGLWGGVGGQPRDVRHAPHRLARVEISGADAIHSIKFTYEDHAGDQHVEGAWGAPSGNKHTLDLEDTEYVTEISGTYGRWGSVSSIVTSLKFVTNNGQTIECGSAGSGGSFHVPVTHGGQITGFFGRVGDLIDAIGIYVLP
;
A
#
# COMPACT_ATOMS: atom_id res chain seq x y z
N MET A 1 -3.37 1.41 24.43
CA MET A 1 -3.51 0.93 23.04
C MET A 1 -2.23 1.26 22.30
N SER A 2 -1.69 0.31 21.53
CA SER A 2 -0.50 0.55 20.70
C SER A 2 -0.85 1.51 19.56
N LYS A 3 0.03 2.49 19.31
CA LYS A 3 -0.12 3.41 18.18
C LYS A 3 0.62 2.83 16.97
N PRO A 4 0.04 2.88 15.76
CA PRO A 4 0.73 2.46 14.54
C PRO A 4 2.02 3.26 14.32
N VAL A 5 3.06 2.58 13.83
CA VAL A 5 4.32 3.18 13.36
C VAL A 5 4.23 3.41 11.86
N LYS A 6 4.76 4.53 11.37
CA LYS A 6 4.85 4.83 9.94
C LYS A 6 6.22 4.44 9.39
N ILE A 7 6.24 3.65 8.32
CA ILE A 7 7.46 3.24 7.63
C ILE A 7 7.36 3.66 6.16
N GLY A 8 8.43 4.27 5.63
CA GLY A 8 8.48 4.82 4.27
C GLY A 8 8.86 6.32 4.26
N LEU A 9 8.65 7.05 3.17
CA LEU A 9 8.01 6.66 1.91
C LEU A 9 9.02 6.03 0.93
N TRP A 10 8.58 5.13 0.06
CA TRP A 10 9.33 4.64 -1.11
C TRP A 10 8.68 5.13 -2.39
N GLY A 11 9.47 5.74 -3.28
CA GLY A 11 8.98 6.31 -4.52
C GLY A 11 9.63 7.65 -4.88
N GLY A 12 8.89 8.50 -5.57
CA GLY A 12 9.30 9.83 -6.00
C GLY A 12 8.76 10.96 -5.11
N VAL A 13 9.12 12.19 -5.49
CA VAL A 13 8.71 13.43 -4.81
C VAL A 13 7.53 14.13 -5.49
N GLY A 14 6.98 13.53 -6.55
CA GLY A 14 5.81 14.06 -7.28
C GLY A 14 4.51 13.96 -6.47
N GLY A 15 3.38 14.25 -7.12
CA GLY A 15 2.06 14.20 -6.51
C GLY A 15 1.89 15.11 -5.27
N GLN A 16 0.83 14.85 -4.51
CA GLN A 16 0.53 15.53 -3.24
C GLN A 16 0.52 14.52 -2.08
N PRO A 17 0.95 14.92 -0.87
CA PRO A 17 0.81 14.07 0.31
C PRO A 17 -0.63 13.61 0.51
N ARG A 18 -0.79 12.33 0.86
CA ARG A 18 -2.04 11.70 1.26
C ARG A 18 -1.80 10.87 2.51
N ASP A 19 -2.74 10.97 3.42
CA ASP A 19 -2.71 10.28 4.69
C ASP A 19 -4.13 10.03 5.17
N VAL A 20 -4.31 9.02 6.02
CA VAL A 20 -5.60 8.66 6.60
C VAL A 20 -5.94 9.61 7.75
N ARG A 21 -7.25 9.84 7.95
CA ARG A 21 -7.72 10.73 9.03
C ARG A 21 -7.77 10.04 10.39
N HIS A 22 -8.12 8.75 10.41
CA HIS A 22 -8.24 7.93 11.61
C HIS A 22 -7.09 6.93 11.65
N ALA A 23 -6.53 6.70 12.85
CA ALA A 23 -5.40 5.79 13.00
C ALA A 23 -5.85 4.35 12.66
N PRO A 24 -5.21 3.69 11.68
CA PRO A 24 -5.67 2.40 11.21
C PRO A 24 -5.28 1.28 12.17
N HIS A 25 -6.24 0.44 12.52
CA HIS A 25 -6.06 -0.68 13.45
C HIS A 25 -6.03 -2.04 12.75
N ARG A 26 -6.86 -2.27 11.74
CA ARG A 26 -6.92 -3.54 10.99
C ARG A 26 -7.30 -3.29 9.54
N LEU A 27 -6.51 -3.81 8.58
CA LEU A 27 -6.94 -3.84 7.17
C LEU A 27 -8.06 -4.86 6.99
N ALA A 28 -9.05 -4.52 6.17
CA ALA A 28 -10.11 -5.43 5.74
C ALA A 28 -10.02 -5.74 4.24
N ARG A 29 -9.59 -4.76 3.43
CA ARG A 29 -9.46 -4.92 1.98
C ARG A 29 -8.35 -4.04 1.42
N VAL A 30 -7.63 -4.56 0.44
CA VAL A 30 -6.71 -3.77 -0.41
C VAL A 30 -7.06 -4.03 -1.87
N GLU A 31 -7.21 -2.97 -2.64
CA GLU A 31 -7.38 -3.01 -4.09
C GLU A 31 -6.24 -2.20 -4.73
N ILE A 32 -5.44 -2.83 -5.58
CA ILE A 32 -4.42 -2.17 -6.38
C ILE A 32 -4.76 -2.31 -7.86
N SER A 33 -4.42 -1.30 -8.66
CA SER A 33 -4.49 -1.42 -10.11
C SER A 33 -3.32 -0.76 -10.81
N GLY A 34 -2.98 -1.30 -11.98
CA GLY A 34 -1.86 -0.83 -12.77
C GLY A 34 -1.52 -1.74 -13.94
N ALA A 35 -0.47 -1.36 -14.65
CA ALA A 35 0.16 -2.16 -15.71
C ALA A 35 1.67 -2.24 -15.45
N ASP A 36 2.46 -1.36 -16.05
CA ASP A 36 3.91 -1.26 -15.80
C ASP A 36 4.27 -0.36 -14.61
N ALA A 37 3.25 0.29 -14.03
CA ALA A 37 3.36 1.06 -12.80
C ALA A 37 2.06 0.93 -11.98
N ILE A 38 2.11 1.36 -10.71
CA ILE A 38 0.92 1.37 -9.86
C ILE A 38 0.12 2.64 -10.13
N HIS A 39 -1.07 2.45 -10.67
CA HIS A 39 -1.95 3.54 -11.06
C HIS A 39 -2.88 3.95 -9.92
N SER A 40 -3.38 2.99 -9.13
CA SER A 40 -4.13 3.33 -7.93
C SER A 40 -4.04 2.30 -6.81
N ILE A 41 -4.31 2.79 -5.61
CA ILE A 41 -4.59 1.98 -4.42
C ILE A 41 -5.88 2.48 -3.76
N LYS A 42 -6.72 1.54 -3.35
CA LYS A 42 -7.90 1.76 -2.51
C LYS A 42 -7.87 0.74 -1.39
N PHE A 43 -8.21 1.12 -0.19
CA PHE A 43 -8.22 0.17 0.92
C PHE A 43 -9.32 0.49 1.93
N THR A 44 -9.72 -0.53 2.65
CA THR A 44 -10.68 -0.45 3.74
C THR A 44 -10.00 -0.92 5.01
N TYR A 45 -10.19 -0.18 6.11
CA TYR A 45 -9.65 -0.52 7.41
C TYR A 45 -10.64 -0.21 8.53
N GLU A 46 -10.44 -0.84 9.67
CA GLU A 46 -11.10 -0.51 10.93
C GLU A 46 -10.14 0.30 11.80
N ASP A 47 -10.64 1.33 12.48
CA ASP A 47 -9.88 2.05 13.50
C ASP A 47 -10.02 1.38 14.88
N HIS A 48 -9.44 1.97 15.92
CA HIS A 48 -9.51 1.43 17.29
C HIS A 48 -10.91 1.45 17.91
N ALA A 49 -11.84 2.25 17.39
CA ALA A 49 -13.24 2.26 17.83
C ALA A 49 -14.05 1.14 17.16
N GLY A 50 -13.47 0.47 16.15
CA GLY A 50 -14.16 -0.50 15.31
C GLY A 50 -14.93 0.15 14.16
N ASP A 51 -14.77 1.46 13.94
CA ASP A 51 -15.39 2.14 12.82
C ASP A 51 -14.65 1.79 11.53
N GLN A 52 -15.41 1.48 10.48
CA GLN A 52 -14.87 1.14 9.18
C GLN A 52 -14.66 2.39 8.32
N HIS A 53 -13.49 2.49 7.72
CA HIS A 53 -13.06 3.60 6.87
C HIS A 53 -12.65 3.09 5.49
N VAL A 54 -13.05 3.80 4.44
CA VAL A 54 -12.65 3.52 3.06
C VAL A 54 -11.80 4.68 2.56
N GLU A 55 -10.58 4.37 2.12
CA GLU A 55 -9.63 5.35 1.60
C GLU A 55 -9.37 5.13 0.11
N GLY A 56 -9.34 6.25 -0.62
CA GLY A 56 -9.11 6.27 -2.05
C GLY A 56 -10.38 6.03 -2.90
N ALA A 57 -10.24 5.69 -4.18
CA ALA A 57 -8.98 5.37 -4.85
C ALA A 57 -8.01 6.56 -4.89
N TRP A 58 -6.79 6.35 -4.40
CA TRP A 58 -5.67 7.25 -4.59
C TRP A 58 -5.06 6.96 -5.95
N GLY A 59 -4.78 7.98 -6.75
CA GLY A 59 -4.37 7.85 -8.16
C GLY A 59 -5.57 7.70 -9.10
N ALA A 60 -5.33 7.40 -10.37
CA ALA A 60 -6.35 7.21 -11.39
C ALA A 60 -6.44 5.72 -11.80
N PRO A 61 -7.43 4.96 -11.28
CA PRO A 61 -7.54 3.53 -11.55
C PRO A 61 -7.57 3.21 -13.04
N SER A 62 -6.66 2.33 -13.47
CA SER A 62 -6.58 1.81 -14.84
C SER A 62 -5.63 0.61 -14.89
N GLY A 63 -5.67 -0.15 -15.98
CA GLY A 63 -4.94 -1.41 -16.11
C GLY A 63 -5.61 -2.57 -15.38
N ASN A 64 -4.83 -3.57 -14.99
CA ASN A 64 -5.30 -4.75 -14.28
C ASN A 64 -5.59 -4.41 -12.83
N LYS A 65 -6.68 -4.96 -12.29
CA LYS A 65 -7.08 -4.78 -10.89
C LYS A 65 -6.85 -6.06 -10.11
N HIS A 66 -6.25 -5.94 -8.94
CA HIS A 66 -6.03 -7.03 -7.99
C HIS A 66 -6.62 -6.64 -6.65
N THR A 67 -7.37 -7.56 -6.05
CA THR A 67 -8.06 -7.35 -4.77
C THR A 67 -7.59 -8.39 -3.77
N LEU A 68 -7.27 -7.93 -2.57
CA LEU A 68 -7.03 -8.74 -1.38
C LEU A 68 -8.18 -8.48 -0.40
N ASP A 69 -9.00 -9.48 -0.19
CA ASP A 69 -10.03 -9.51 0.84
C ASP A 69 -9.48 -10.29 2.04
N LEU A 70 -9.43 -9.66 3.22
CA LEU A 70 -8.88 -10.28 4.43
C LEU A 70 -10.00 -10.88 5.27
N GLU A 71 -9.84 -12.15 5.63
CA GLU A 71 -10.69 -12.81 6.62
C GLU A 71 -10.45 -12.26 8.04
N ASP A 72 -11.31 -12.62 9.00
CA ASP A 72 -11.27 -12.11 10.38
C ASP A 72 -9.91 -12.24 11.07
N THR A 73 -9.21 -13.36 10.83
CA THR A 73 -7.89 -13.66 11.42
C THR A 73 -6.73 -13.45 10.44
N GLU A 74 -7.03 -12.99 9.22
CA GLU A 74 -6.05 -12.73 8.19
C GLU A 74 -5.55 -11.28 8.26
N TYR A 75 -4.24 -11.13 8.13
CA TYR A 75 -3.57 -9.83 8.14
C TYR A 75 -2.35 -9.85 7.24
N VAL A 76 -1.99 -8.67 6.74
CA VAL A 76 -0.84 -8.50 5.86
C VAL A 76 0.44 -8.49 6.69
N THR A 77 1.35 -9.42 6.36
CA THR A 77 2.65 -9.62 7.03
C THR A 77 3.80 -9.11 6.19
N GLU A 78 3.63 -8.92 4.89
CA GLU A 78 4.67 -8.42 4.01
C GLU A 78 4.11 -7.42 2.99
N ILE A 79 4.88 -6.35 2.77
CA ILE A 79 4.79 -5.56 1.55
C ILE A 79 6.17 -5.52 0.89
N SER A 80 6.19 -5.64 -0.42
CA SER A 80 7.37 -5.36 -1.23
C SER A 80 7.01 -4.71 -2.54
N GLY A 81 8.01 -4.14 -3.19
CA GLY A 81 7.79 -3.42 -4.43
C GLY A 81 9.05 -2.81 -5.01
N THR A 82 8.86 -2.14 -6.13
CA THR A 82 9.89 -1.37 -6.80
C THR A 82 9.38 0.04 -7.07
N TYR A 83 10.32 0.96 -7.21
CA TYR A 83 10.05 2.30 -7.68
C TYR A 83 11.17 2.76 -8.60
N GLY A 84 10.85 3.63 -9.56
CA GLY A 84 11.83 4.10 -10.52
C GLY A 84 11.23 4.94 -11.61
N ARG A 85 12.03 5.22 -12.63
CA ARG A 85 11.63 6.08 -13.73
C ARG A 85 10.48 5.44 -14.51
N TRP A 86 9.46 6.24 -14.82
CA TRP A 86 8.34 5.87 -15.68
C TRP A 86 8.06 6.97 -16.69
N GLY A 87 8.38 6.71 -17.96
CA GLY A 87 8.34 7.73 -19.02
C GLY A 87 9.24 8.95 -18.70
N SER A 88 8.63 10.13 -18.62
CA SER A 88 9.28 11.39 -18.24
C SER A 88 9.32 11.63 -16.72
N VAL A 89 8.60 10.84 -15.92
CA VAL A 89 8.57 10.95 -14.46
C VAL A 89 9.81 10.28 -13.87
N SER A 90 10.54 11.00 -13.02
CA SER A 90 11.85 10.56 -12.50
C SER A 90 11.76 9.35 -11.57
N SER A 91 10.71 9.25 -10.76
CA SER A 91 10.48 8.14 -9.84
C SER A 91 9.00 8.00 -9.49
N ILE A 92 8.48 6.79 -9.59
CA ILE A 92 7.12 6.40 -9.18
C ILE A 92 7.13 4.97 -8.63
N VAL A 93 6.13 4.58 -7.84
CA VAL A 93 5.94 3.17 -7.47
C VAL A 93 5.56 2.36 -8.71
N THR A 94 6.43 1.44 -9.09
CA THR A 94 6.29 0.63 -10.32
C THR A 94 5.72 -0.75 -10.05
N SER A 95 5.94 -1.31 -8.86
CA SER A 95 5.31 -2.56 -8.45
C SER A 95 4.98 -2.61 -6.97
N LEU A 96 3.97 -3.42 -6.65
CA LEU A 96 3.56 -3.74 -5.29
C LEU A 96 3.21 -5.22 -5.20
N LYS A 97 3.63 -5.84 -4.11
CA LYS A 97 3.27 -7.19 -3.70
C LYS A 97 2.90 -7.17 -2.22
N PHE A 98 1.81 -7.86 -1.89
CA PHE A 98 1.35 -8.07 -0.52
C PHE A 98 1.30 -9.56 -0.23
N VAL A 99 1.71 -9.95 0.98
CA VAL A 99 1.60 -11.32 1.48
C VAL A 99 0.93 -11.30 2.85
N THR A 100 0.01 -12.23 3.09
CA THR A 100 -0.69 -12.37 4.37
C THR A 100 -0.14 -13.51 5.21
N ASN A 101 -0.55 -13.57 6.48
CA ASN A 101 -0.19 -14.64 7.41
C ASN A 101 -0.63 -16.04 6.99
N ASN A 102 -1.65 -16.17 6.11
CA ASN A 102 -2.09 -17.46 5.57
C ASN A 102 -1.45 -17.81 4.20
N GLY A 103 -0.58 -16.93 3.67
CA GLY A 103 0.10 -17.10 2.38
C GLY A 103 -0.64 -16.54 1.17
N GLN A 104 -1.81 -15.92 1.34
CA GLN A 104 -2.48 -15.22 0.25
C GLN A 104 -1.59 -14.08 -0.27
N THR A 105 -1.54 -13.95 -1.60
CA THR A 105 -0.66 -12.99 -2.26
C THR A 105 -1.40 -12.27 -3.38
N ILE A 106 -1.24 -10.95 -3.45
CA ILE A 106 -1.57 -10.16 -4.63
C ILE A 106 -0.34 -9.37 -5.07
N GLU A 107 -0.20 -9.19 -6.38
CA GLU A 107 0.87 -8.39 -6.97
C GLU A 107 0.35 -7.59 -8.17
N CYS A 108 0.95 -6.44 -8.41
CA CYS A 108 0.65 -5.58 -9.55
C CYS A 108 1.90 -4.79 -9.93
N GLY A 109 1.98 -4.38 -11.19
CA GLY A 109 3.12 -3.62 -11.69
C GLY A 109 4.25 -4.49 -12.21
N SER A 110 5.29 -3.81 -12.69
CA SER A 110 6.50 -4.42 -13.24
C SER A 110 7.73 -3.85 -12.53
N ALA A 111 8.83 -4.61 -12.52
CA ALA A 111 10.07 -4.14 -11.90
C ALA A 111 10.56 -2.83 -12.55
N GLY A 112 10.66 -1.78 -11.74
CA GLY A 112 11.18 -0.48 -12.17
C GLY A 112 12.71 -0.45 -12.28
N SER A 113 13.23 0.60 -12.90
CA SER A 113 14.68 0.82 -13.08
C SER A 113 15.38 1.46 -11.88
N GLY A 114 14.67 1.75 -10.79
CA GLY A 114 15.19 2.43 -9.61
C GLY A 114 15.51 1.49 -8.46
N GLY A 115 14.89 1.74 -7.30
CA GLY A 115 15.09 0.95 -6.08
C GLY A 115 13.99 -0.07 -5.85
N SER A 116 14.25 -1.00 -4.94
CA SER A 116 13.25 -1.90 -4.36
C SER A 116 13.09 -1.63 -2.87
N PHE A 117 11.96 -2.08 -2.33
CA PHE A 117 11.72 -2.14 -0.90
C PHE A 117 11.05 -3.47 -0.56
N HIS A 118 11.33 -3.96 0.63
CA HIS A 118 10.75 -5.19 1.19
C HIS A 118 10.67 -4.99 2.69
N VAL A 119 9.47 -5.18 3.25
CA VAL A 119 9.20 -5.00 4.68
C VAL A 119 8.47 -6.23 5.19
N PRO A 120 9.20 -7.21 5.75
CA PRO A 120 8.60 -8.31 6.47
C PRO A 120 8.26 -7.85 7.90
N VAL A 121 6.98 -7.90 8.25
CA VAL A 121 6.50 -7.66 9.61
C VAL A 121 6.52 -9.00 10.36
N THR A 122 7.27 -9.03 11.46
CA THR A 122 7.53 -10.25 12.24
C THR A 122 6.89 -10.14 13.62
N HIS A 123 6.91 -11.24 14.38
CA HIS A 123 6.45 -11.29 15.79
C HIS A 123 4.97 -10.94 16.02
N GLY A 124 4.11 -11.20 15.04
CA GLY A 124 2.67 -10.97 15.15
C GLY A 124 2.22 -9.56 14.78
N GLY A 125 3.15 -8.69 14.36
CA GLY A 125 2.80 -7.38 13.82
C GLY A 125 2.11 -7.48 12.46
N GLN A 126 1.40 -6.42 12.08
CA GLN A 126 0.59 -6.35 10.87
C GLN A 126 0.65 -4.98 10.20
N ILE A 127 0.50 -4.97 8.88
CA ILE A 127 0.27 -3.75 8.10
C ILE A 127 -1.21 -3.39 8.20
N THR A 128 -1.52 -2.17 8.65
CA THR A 128 -2.91 -1.75 8.96
C THR A 128 -3.44 -0.67 8.05
N GLY A 129 -2.58 -0.01 7.28
CA GLY A 129 -3.00 1.03 6.36
C GLY A 129 -1.83 1.62 5.59
N PHE A 130 -2.12 2.64 4.79
CA PHE A 130 -1.17 3.26 3.89
C PHE A 130 -1.17 4.78 4.04
N PHE A 131 -0.07 5.40 3.64
CA PHE A 131 0.04 6.83 3.39
C PHE A 131 0.98 7.03 2.21
N GLY A 132 1.01 8.20 1.59
CA GLY A 132 1.77 8.33 0.35
C GLY A 132 1.85 9.71 -0.25
N ARG A 133 2.34 9.73 -1.48
CA ARG A 133 2.26 10.86 -2.40
C ARG A 133 1.53 10.40 -3.65
N VAL A 134 0.58 11.20 -4.09
CA VAL A 134 -0.42 10.78 -5.09
C VAL A 134 -0.64 11.89 -6.10
N GLY A 135 -0.41 11.58 -7.37
CA GLY A 135 -0.82 12.32 -8.55
C GLY A 135 -1.83 11.50 -9.36
N ASP A 136 -1.63 11.41 -10.67
CA ASP A 136 -2.41 10.51 -11.53
C ASP A 136 -2.07 9.03 -11.27
N LEU A 137 -0.88 8.77 -10.74
CA LEU A 137 -0.40 7.45 -10.33
C LEU A 137 0.14 7.55 -8.88
N ILE A 138 0.62 6.43 -8.33
CA ILE A 138 1.17 6.40 -6.96
C ILE A 138 2.65 6.83 -6.97
N ASP A 139 2.92 8.13 -6.79
CA ASP A 139 4.27 8.69 -6.72
C ASP A 139 5.13 8.03 -5.64
N ALA A 140 4.60 7.89 -4.42
CA ALA A 140 5.29 7.22 -3.32
C ALA A 140 4.32 6.58 -2.34
N ILE A 141 4.75 5.50 -1.69
CA ILE A 141 3.94 4.74 -0.75
C ILE A 141 4.69 4.53 0.57
N GLY A 142 3.96 4.57 1.67
CA GLY A 142 4.39 4.19 3.01
C GLY A 142 3.28 3.40 3.69
N ILE A 143 3.63 2.72 4.78
CA ILE A 143 2.75 1.82 5.51
C ILE A 143 2.61 2.21 6.97
N TYR A 144 1.43 1.92 7.51
CA TYR A 144 1.19 1.84 8.95
C TYR A 144 1.40 0.40 9.43
N VAL A 145 2.18 0.23 10.49
CA VAL A 145 2.46 -1.07 11.10
C VAL A 145 2.06 -1.03 12.57
N LEU A 146 1.26 -2.00 12.99
CA LEU A 146 1.05 -2.30 14.40
C LEU A 146 1.96 -3.47 14.82
N PRO A 147 2.75 -3.33 15.89
CA PRO A 147 3.51 -4.43 16.49
C PRO A 147 2.61 -5.48 17.12
#